data_AF-A0A2D2CUG5-F1
#
_entry.id   AF-A0A2D2CUG5-F1
#
_cell.length_a   1.000
_cell.length_b   1.000
_cell.length_c   1.000
_cell.angle_alpha   90.00
_cell.angle_beta   90.00
_cell.angle_gamma   90.00
#
_symmetry.space_group_name_H-M   'P 1'
#
loop_
_entity.id
_entity.type
_entity.pdbx_description
1 polymer ?
#
loop_
_entity_poly.entity_id
_entity_poly.type
_entity_poly.pdbx_seq_one_letter_code
_entity_poly.pdbx_strand_id
1 'polypeptide(L)'
;MQMLKGLWGWLAALVAIVVVGGYIATQKFAGDSPVVAPAQVAQAPSAAAPATPESPLAPTPKLDLDAPAAQETVEPPIESPVDPIAGQAIDIPARPVARLRGQGTWTDGLKTLGEAVAKTKAAAEKAGLKADGRPLVAFTETDDNGFHFEAMLPLAKAPEGKPKLDSGVEIGASPAGKALKFQHRGPYAEIDSTYEAITAFLDEKGLDTKNLFVEEYLTDLQTSDDDGLEVDIYVFLK
;
A
#
# COMPACT_ATOMS: atom_id res chain seq x y z
N MET A 1 23.02 8.05 -15.71
CA MET A 1 21.74 8.71 -16.03
C MET A 1 21.08 7.92 -17.14
N GLN A 2 19.78 7.64 -17.01
CA GLN A 2 18.90 7.04 -18.04
C GLN A 2 18.67 5.51 -18.00
N MET A 3 18.53 4.91 -16.81
CA MET A 3 17.86 3.60 -16.66
C MET A 3 17.05 3.52 -15.34
N LEU A 4 16.08 4.42 -15.15
CA LEU A 4 15.17 4.38 -14.00
C LEU A 4 13.80 4.98 -14.33
N LYS A 5 13.10 4.43 -15.32
CA LYS A 5 11.75 4.87 -15.72
C LYS A 5 10.80 3.72 -16.08
N GLY A 6 11.13 2.49 -15.70
CA GLY A 6 10.47 1.30 -16.24
C GLY A 6 9.50 0.56 -15.33
N LEU A 7 9.35 0.92 -14.06
CA LEU A 7 8.77 0.00 -13.06
C LEU A 7 7.63 0.56 -12.19
N TRP A 8 6.97 1.65 -12.58
CA TRP A 8 5.82 2.21 -11.83
C TRP A 8 4.46 2.08 -12.53
N GLY A 9 4.40 1.44 -13.70
CA GLY A 9 3.18 1.42 -14.53
C GLY A 9 2.05 0.47 -14.08
N TRP A 10 2.12 -0.15 -12.90
CA TRP A 10 1.18 -1.22 -12.50
C TRP A 10 0.29 -0.87 -11.30
N LEU A 11 0.24 0.40 -10.87
CA LEU A 11 -0.75 0.88 -9.89
C LEU A 11 -1.84 1.79 -10.48
N ALA A 12 -1.98 1.84 -11.81
CA ALA A 12 -2.96 2.70 -12.48
C ALA A 12 -3.91 1.92 -13.40
N ALA A 13 -4.87 1.21 -12.80
CA ALA A 13 -6.07 0.67 -13.47
C ALA A 13 -7.07 0.35 -12.35
N LEU A 14 -8.24 0.97 -12.14
CA LEU A 14 -9.32 1.30 -13.06
C LEU A 14 -10.38 2.11 -12.30
N VAL A 15 -10.69 3.34 -12.71
CA VAL A 15 -12.06 3.88 -12.61
C VAL A 15 -12.34 4.82 -13.78
N ALA A 16 -13.26 4.43 -14.65
CA ALA A 16 -14.04 5.38 -15.45
C ALA A 16 -15.41 4.79 -15.74
N ILE A 17 -16.38 5.08 -14.86
CA ILE A 17 -17.81 5.03 -15.22
C ILE A 17 -18.20 6.44 -15.66
N VAL A 18 -18.53 6.60 -16.94
CA VAL A 18 -19.39 7.70 -17.40
C VAL A 18 -20.45 7.12 -18.32
N VAL A 19 -21.68 7.11 -17.82
CA VAL A 19 -22.90 6.96 -18.63
C VAL A 19 -23.36 8.36 -19.00
N VAL A 20 -23.42 8.69 -20.29
CA VAL A 20 -24.35 9.70 -20.82
C VAL A 20 -24.86 9.25 -22.19
N GLY A 21 -26.20 9.30 -22.33
CA GLY A 21 -26.97 8.90 -23.49
C GLY A 21 -26.74 9.72 -24.75
N GLY A 22 -27.19 9.16 -25.86
CA GLY A 22 -26.74 9.54 -27.20
C GLY A 22 -27.38 10.75 -27.86
N TYR A 23 -26.92 11.00 -29.08
CA TYR A 23 -27.65 11.70 -30.13
C TYR A 23 -27.08 11.31 -31.50
N ILE A 24 -27.98 11.15 -32.47
CA ILE A 24 -27.73 10.78 -33.87
C ILE A 24 -27.16 11.97 -34.65
N ALA A 25 -26.19 11.75 -35.55
CA ALA A 25 -26.13 12.43 -36.86
C ALA A 25 -25.08 11.81 -37.79
N THR A 26 -25.56 11.37 -38.95
CA THR A 26 -24.82 10.97 -40.14
C THR A 26 -24.00 12.13 -40.71
N GLN A 27 -22.75 11.87 -41.15
CA GLN A 27 -22.20 12.50 -42.37
C GLN A 27 -21.07 11.67 -42.97
N LYS A 28 -20.93 11.86 -44.27
CA LYS A 28 -20.42 11.00 -45.32
C LYS A 28 -19.27 11.76 -45.96
N PHE A 29 -18.05 11.22 -45.96
CA PHE A 29 -17.00 11.68 -46.88
C PHE A 29 -16.20 10.49 -47.41
N ALA A 30 -16.25 10.42 -48.74
CA ALA A 30 -15.44 9.56 -49.59
C ALA A 30 -14.01 10.10 -49.71
N GLY A 31 -13.06 9.22 -49.98
CA GLY A 31 -11.70 9.61 -50.37
C GLY A 31 -10.73 8.45 -50.40
N ASP A 32 -10.65 7.81 -51.56
CA ASP A 32 -9.49 7.15 -52.18
C ASP A 32 -8.62 6.14 -51.40
N SER A 33 -8.61 4.91 -51.90
CA SER A 33 -7.55 3.90 -51.70
C SER A 33 -6.43 4.09 -52.73
N PRO A 34 -5.23 3.52 -52.50
CA PRO A 34 -4.99 2.16 -53.00
C PRO A 34 -4.36 1.28 -51.90
N VAL A 35 -4.97 0.12 -51.61
CA VAL A 35 -4.57 -1.20 -52.12
C VAL A 35 -3.07 -1.50 -51.94
N VAL A 36 -2.77 -2.29 -50.91
CA VAL A 36 -1.67 -3.26 -50.94
C VAL A 36 -2.22 -4.60 -50.43
N ALA A 37 -2.19 -5.58 -51.33
CA ALA A 37 -2.65 -6.95 -51.14
C ALA A 37 -1.66 -7.78 -50.29
N PRO A 38 -2.08 -8.92 -49.72
CA PRO A 38 -1.35 -9.65 -48.71
C PRO A 38 -0.32 -10.62 -49.31
N ALA A 39 0.88 -10.67 -48.72
CA ALA A 39 1.85 -11.73 -49.02
C ALA A 39 1.58 -12.94 -48.11
N GLN A 40 0.90 -13.94 -48.66
CA GLN A 40 0.89 -15.32 -48.17
C GLN A 40 2.29 -15.92 -48.28
N VAL A 41 2.78 -16.52 -47.20
CA VAL A 41 3.86 -17.51 -47.25
C VAL A 41 3.36 -18.83 -46.66
N ALA A 42 3.30 -19.80 -47.58
CA ALA A 42 3.22 -21.25 -47.51
C ALA A 42 3.12 -21.96 -46.15
N GLN A 43 2.10 -22.82 -46.05
CA GLN A 43 2.05 -23.99 -45.17
C GLN A 43 2.87 -25.15 -45.78
N ALA A 44 3.57 -25.90 -44.94
CA ALA A 44 4.09 -27.24 -45.21
C ALA A 44 4.04 -28.08 -43.89
N PRO A 45 3.96 -29.42 -43.97
CA PRO A 45 2.98 -30.21 -43.22
C PRO A 45 3.42 -30.74 -41.85
N SER A 46 2.39 -31.14 -41.09
CA SER A 46 2.40 -31.85 -39.81
C SER A 46 3.15 -33.19 -39.87
N ALA A 47 3.98 -33.45 -38.86
CA ALA A 47 4.33 -34.79 -38.39
C ALA A 47 3.97 -34.88 -36.89
N ALA A 48 3.24 -35.93 -36.53
CA ALA A 48 2.62 -36.12 -35.23
C ALA A 48 3.45 -37.03 -34.28
N ALA A 49 3.31 -36.74 -32.97
CA ALA A 49 3.29 -37.64 -31.80
C ALA A 49 4.62 -38.30 -31.34
N PRO A 50 4.84 -38.58 -30.03
CA PRO A 50 3.81 -38.95 -29.03
C PRO A 50 3.84 -38.25 -27.64
N ALA A 51 2.73 -38.46 -26.91
CA ALA A 51 2.44 -38.13 -25.50
C ALA A 51 3.49 -38.71 -24.53
N THR A 52 3.69 -38.18 -23.32
CA THR A 52 2.95 -38.37 -22.03
C THR A 52 3.88 -37.76 -20.92
N PRO A 53 3.53 -37.58 -19.62
CA PRO A 53 2.24 -37.57 -18.93
C PRO A 53 1.96 -36.28 -18.13
N GLU A 54 0.66 -36.11 -17.83
CA GLU A 54 0.09 -35.18 -16.87
C GLU A 54 0.72 -35.37 -15.47
N SER A 55 1.20 -34.28 -14.88
CA SER A 55 1.57 -34.25 -13.46
C SER A 55 0.35 -33.85 -12.62
N PRO A 56 0.10 -34.50 -11.46
CA PRO A 56 -1.16 -34.39 -10.74
C PRO A 56 -1.38 -32.99 -10.13
N LEU A 57 -2.64 -32.56 -10.15
CA LEU A 57 -3.17 -31.46 -9.36
C LEU A 57 -2.77 -31.62 -7.89
N ALA A 58 -1.86 -30.77 -7.41
CA ALA A 58 -1.65 -30.60 -5.97
C ALA A 58 -2.83 -29.81 -5.38
N PRO A 59 -3.38 -30.22 -4.22
CA PRO A 59 -4.52 -29.56 -3.61
C PRO A 59 -4.13 -28.17 -3.10
N THR A 60 -4.98 -27.17 -3.37
CA THR A 60 -4.90 -25.84 -2.76
C THR A 60 -4.99 -25.94 -1.23
N PRO A 61 -3.98 -25.48 -0.46
CA PRO A 61 -4.08 -25.37 0.99
C PRO A 61 -5.06 -24.24 1.33
N LYS A 62 -6.12 -24.54 2.07
CA LYS A 62 -6.92 -23.52 2.76
C LYS A 62 -6.15 -23.14 4.03
N LEU A 63 -5.93 -21.85 4.25
CA LEU A 63 -5.35 -21.34 5.48
C LEU A 63 -6.41 -21.44 6.59
N ASP A 64 -6.36 -22.49 7.40
CA ASP A 64 -7.13 -22.59 8.64
C ASP A 64 -6.48 -21.72 9.72
N LEU A 65 -7.19 -20.70 10.19
CA LEU A 65 -6.70 -19.72 11.19
C LEU A 65 -6.62 -20.24 12.63
N ASP A 66 -6.72 -21.56 12.86
CA ASP A 66 -6.86 -22.14 14.22
C ASP A 66 -5.99 -23.40 14.49
N ALA A 67 -4.97 -23.71 13.68
CA ALA A 67 -4.13 -24.90 13.89
C ALA A 67 -2.71 -24.57 14.42
N PRO A 68 -2.18 -25.29 15.44
CA PRO A 68 -0.80 -25.13 15.88
C PRO A 68 0.17 -25.71 14.84
N ALA A 69 1.18 -24.92 14.47
CA ALA A 69 2.14 -25.23 13.41
C ALA A 69 2.95 -26.51 13.69
N ALA A 70 2.79 -27.53 12.85
CA ALA A 70 3.70 -28.66 12.75
C ALA A 70 4.80 -28.33 11.74
N GLN A 71 6.05 -28.54 12.14
CA GLN A 71 7.25 -28.28 11.35
C GLN A 71 7.39 -29.35 10.25
N GLU A 72 7.40 -28.93 8.99
CA GLU A 72 7.93 -29.73 7.89
C GLU A 72 9.22 -29.09 7.36
N THR A 73 10.31 -29.84 7.50
CA THR A 73 11.61 -29.58 6.92
C THR A 73 11.57 -29.92 5.43
N VAL A 74 11.86 -28.95 4.55
CA VAL A 74 12.22 -29.20 3.15
C VAL A 74 13.38 -28.27 2.77
N GLU A 75 14.43 -28.86 2.21
CA GLU A 75 15.70 -28.25 1.75
C GLU A 75 15.53 -27.27 0.56
N PRO A 76 16.52 -26.38 0.29
CA PRO A 76 16.28 -25.07 -0.32
C PRO A 76 16.53 -25.01 -1.83
N PRO A 77 15.93 -24.03 -2.52
CA PRO A 77 16.55 -23.42 -3.70
C PRO A 77 16.79 -21.92 -3.49
N ILE A 78 18.08 -21.56 -3.48
CA ILE A 78 18.73 -20.30 -3.88
C ILE A 78 18.10 -18.99 -3.36
N GLU A 79 18.79 -18.45 -2.36
CA GLU A 79 18.50 -17.24 -1.59
C GLU A 79 18.43 -15.97 -2.48
N SER A 80 17.26 -15.35 -2.52
CA SER A 80 17.20 -13.89 -2.36
C SER A 80 17.10 -13.64 -0.86
N PRO A 81 18.02 -12.90 -0.21
CA PRO A 81 17.94 -12.61 1.21
C PRO A 81 16.93 -11.48 1.43
N VAL A 82 15.67 -11.78 1.20
CA VAL A 82 14.58 -11.06 1.85
C VAL A 82 14.04 -12.05 2.87
N ASP A 83 14.36 -11.82 4.15
CA ASP A 83 13.66 -12.50 5.23
C ASP A 83 12.16 -12.46 4.91
N PRO A 84 11.45 -13.60 4.91
CA PRO A 84 10.05 -13.63 4.52
C PRO A 84 9.28 -12.71 5.47
N ILE A 85 8.78 -11.59 4.94
CA ILE A 85 7.97 -10.66 5.70
C ILE A 85 6.70 -11.39 6.17
N ALA A 86 6.53 -11.48 7.48
CA ALA A 86 5.39 -12.15 8.08
C ALA A 86 4.39 -11.12 8.61
N GLY A 87 3.19 -11.09 8.03
CA GLY A 87 2.10 -10.27 8.54
C GLY A 87 1.51 -10.85 9.82
N GLN A 88 1.49 -10.08 10.90
CA GLN A 88 0.81 -10.46 12.14
C GLN A 88 -0.64 -9.99 12.13
N ALA A 89 -1.60 -10.92 12.21
CA ALA A 89 -3.02 -10.57 12.32
C ALA A 89 -3.32 -9.88 13.66
N ILE A 90 -4.01 -8.74 13.59
CA ILE A 90 -4.40 -7.94 14.75
C ILE A 90 -5.78 -7.31 14.54
N ASP A 91 -6.52 -7.12 15.62
CA ASP A 91 -7.75 -6.33 15.63
C ASP A 91 -7.48 -5.00 16.35
N ILE A 92 -7.59 -3.88 15.62
CA ILE A 92 -7.21 -2.55 16.10
C ILE A 92 -8.46 -1.79 16.54
N PRO A 93 -8.56 -1.37 17.81
CA PRO A 93 -9.67 -0.54 18.27
C PRO A 93 -9.51 0.91 17.80
N ALA A 94 -10.63 1.57 17.53
CA ALA A 94 -10.64 3.02 17.29
C ALA A 94 -10.21 3.76 18.56
N ARG A 95 -9.23 4.67 18.44
CA ARG A 95 -8.78 5.56 19.51
C ARG A 95 -9.07 7.01 19.18
N PRO A 96 -9.39 7.87 20.17
CA PRO A 96 -9.43 9.31 19.92
C PRO A 96 -8.04 9.80 19.55
N VAL A 97 -7.96 10.66 18.53
CA VAL A 97 -6.69 11.22 18.04
C VAL A 97 -6.79 12.73 17.89
N ALA A 98 -5.68 13.43 18.13
CA ALA A 98 -5.43 14.72 17.47
C ALA A 98 -4.90 14.42 16.07
N ARG A 99 -5.44 15.06 15.04
CA ARG A 99 -5.15 14.73 13.64
C ARG A 99 -4.88 15.99 12.82
N LEU A 100 -3.85 15.95 11.99
CA LEU A 100 -3.56 16.92 10.94
C LEU A 100 -3.63 16.24 9.58
N ARG A 101 -4.37 16.83 8.64
CA ARG A 101 -4.34 16.39 7.24
C ARG A 101 -3.25 17.12 6.48
N GLY A 102 -2.60 16.42 5.57
CA GLY A 102 -1.56 16.97 4.73
C GLY A 102 -1.42 16.24 3.41
N GLN A 103 -0.52 16.75 2.60
CA GLN A 103 -0.07 16.13 1.36
C GLN A 103 1.43 16.33 1.22
N GLY A 104 2.10 15.39 0.55
CA GLY A 104 3.54 15.41 0.34
C GLY A 104 3.90 14.85 -1.02
N THR A 105 5.17 15.02 -1.40
CA THR A 105 5.79 14.37 -2.56
C THR A 105 6.73 13.28 -2.08
N TRP A 106 7.04 12.31 -2.94
CA TRP A 106 7.97 11.23 -2.61
C TRP A 106 9.38 11.74 -2.25
N THR A 107 9.84 12.80 -2.90
CA THR A 107 11.18 13.38 -2.66
C THR A 107 11.35 13.96 -1.27
N ASP A 108 10.32 14.64 -0.74
CA ASP A 108 10.36 15.31 0.57
C ASP A 108 9.48 14.60 1.61
N GLY A 109 9.18 13.32 1.38
CA GLY A 109 8.17 12.58 2.12
C GLY A 109 8.45 12.56 3.63
N LEU A 110 9.61 12.03 4.02
CA LEU A 110 10.03 11.93 5.42
C LEU A 110 9.96 13.29 6.15
N LYS A 111 10.49 14.34 5.51
CA LYS A 111 10.48 15.69 6.06
C LYS A 111 9.05 16.19 6.27
N THR A 112 8.18 16.01 5.28
CA THR A 112 6.78 16.43 5.32
C THR A 112 6.02 15.72 6.45
N LEU A 113 6.24 14.41 6.59
CA LEU A 113 5.62 13.60 7.64
C LEU A 113 6.14 13.99 9.02
N GLY A 114 7.46 14.15 9.19
CA GLY A 114 8.07 14.58 10.45
C GLY A 114 7.55 15.95 10.91
N GLU A 115 7.45 16.92 10.00
CA GLU A 115 6.86 18.23 10.31
C GLU A 115 5.39 18.14 10.73
N ALA A 116 4.59 17.31 10.04
CA ALA A 116 3.18 17.16 10.36
C ALA A 116 2.96 16.45 11.71
N VAL A 117 3.75 15.42 12.01
CA VAL A 117 3.77 14.75 13.32
C VAL A 117 4.15 15.75 14.42
N ALA A 118 5.21 16.53 14.23
CA ALA A 118 5.64 17.54 15.19
C ALA A 118 4.57 18.62 15.43
N LYS A 119 3.93 19.13 14.36
CA LYS A 119 2.82 20.10 14.46
C LYS A 119 1.63 19.52 15.21
N THR A 120 1.26 18.27 14.93
CA THR A 120 0.15 17.58 15.61
C THR A 120 0.43 17.43 17.10
N LYS A 121 1.65 17.00 17.46
CA LYS A 121 2.09 16.86 18.85
C LYS A 121 2.09 18.20 19.58
N ALA A 122 2.67 19.24 19.00
CA ALA A 122 2.73 20.57 19.60
C ALA A 122 1.33 21.16 19.83
N ALA A 123 0.40 20.97 18.89
CA ALA A 123 -0.98 21.45 19.04
C ALA A 123 -1.72 20.73 20.18
N ALA A 124 -1.56 19.40 20.29
CA ALA A 124 -2.15 18.62 21.37
C ALA A 124 -1.58 19.02 22.74
N GLU A 125 -0.26 19.17 22.85
CA GLU A 125 0.42 19.62 24.07
C GLU A 125 -0.06 21.00 24.52
N LYS A 126 -0.14 21.96 23.60
CA LYS A 126 -0.60 23.32 23.88
C LYS A 126 -2.05 23.36 24.38
N ALA A 127 -2.90 22.45 23.89
CA ALA A 127 -4.28 22.31 24.35
C ALA A 127 -4.42 21.48 25.64
N GLY A 128 -3.30 21.03 26.24
CA GLY A 128 -3.31 20.23 27.47
C GLY A 128 -3.87 18.81 27.27
N LEU A 129 -3.86 18.31 26.04
CA LEU A 129 -4.32 16.96 25.73
C LEU A 129 -3.23 15.94 26.06
N LYS A 130 -3.61 14.88 26.78
CA LYS A 130 -2.69 13.80 27.14
C LYS A 130 -2.62 12.77 26.01
N ALA A 131 -1.42 12.57 25.45
CA ALA A 131 -1.15 11.50 24.50
C ALA A 131 -1.21 10.11 25.17
N ASP A 132 -1.59 9.10 24.39
CA ASP A 132 -1.67 7.69 24.81
C ASP A 132 -1.28 6.74 23.67
N GLY A 133 -0.03 6.89 23.22
CA GLY A 133 0.53 6.08 22.14
C GLY A 133 1.58 6.83 21.34
N ARG A 134 2.10 6.14 20.33
CA ARG A 134 3.03 6.69 19.35
C ARG A 134 2.28 7.44 18.24
N PRO A 135 2.93 8.40 17.56
CA PRO A 135 2.35 9.02 16.37
C PRO A 135 2.07 8.00 15.28
N LEU A 136 0.98 8.24 14.56
CA LEU A 136 0.54 7.45 13.42
C LEU A 136 0.46 8.33 12.19
N VAL A 137 0.72 7.79 11.01
CA VAL A 137 0.40 8.43 9.72
C VAL A 137 -0.42 7.45 8.91
N ALA A 138 -1.65 7.84 8.56
CA ALA A 138 -2.48 7.08 7.63
C ALA A 138 -2.37 7.70 6.23
N PHE A 139 -1.94 6.93 5.24
CA PHE A 139 -1.91 7.35 3.84
C PHE A 139 -3.29 7.13 3.24
N THR A 140 -3.98 8.22 2.93
CA THR A 140 -5.37 8.16 2.45
C THR A 140 -5.44 8.03 0.94
N GLU A 141 -4.46 8.59 0.24
CA GLU A 141 -4.36 8.56 -1.22
C GLU A 141 -2.87 8.59 -1.61
N THR A 142 -2.48 7.82 -2.62
CA THR A 142 -1.12 7.80 -3.17
C THR A 142 -1.19 7.73 -4.68
N ASP A 143 -0.26 8.39 -5.36
CA ASP A 143 -0.10 8.35 -6.82
C ASP A 143 1.37 8.54 -7.23
N ASP A 144 1.64 8.60 -8.54
CA ASP A 144 3.00 8.73 -9.06
C ASP A 144 3.72 10.04 -8.65
N ASN A 145 2.98 11.05 -8.19
CA ASN A 145 3.49 12.38 -7.88
C ASN A 145 3.60 12.63 -6.37
N GLY A 146 2.84 11.92 -5.56
CA GLY A 146 2.89 12.05 -4.11
C GLY A 146 1.76 11.35 -3.39
N PHE A 147 1.40 11.90 -2.24
CA PHE A 147 0.45 11.27 -1.34
C PHE A 147 -0.32 12.29 -0.50
N HIS A 148 -1.52 11.90 -0.09
CA HIS A 148 -2.30 12.54 0.96
C HIS A 148 -2.27 11.68 2.22
N PHE A 149 -2.24 12.34 3.37
CA PHE A 149 -2.09 11.65 4.63
C PHE A 149 -2.83 12.34 5.79
N GLU A 150 -3.08 11.57 6.83
CA GLU A 150 -3.53 12.02 8.13
C GLU A 150 -2.46 11.68 9.18
N ALA A 151 -1.71 12.69 9.65
CA ALA A 151 -0.82 12.55 10.80
C ALA A 151 -1.66 12.62 12.08
N MET A 152 -1.47 11.66 12.98
CA MET A 152 -2.31 11.45 14.14
C MET A 152 -1.48 11.23 15.39
N LEU A 153 -1.97 11.75 16.52
CA LEU A 153 -1.47 11.44 17.85
C LEU A 153 -2.60 10.84 18.68
N PRO A 154 -2.51 9.55 19.05
CA PRO A 154 -3.45 8.91 19.97
C PRO A 154 -3.54 9.66 21.30
N LEU A 155 -4.76 9.86 21.79
CA LEU A 155 -5.07 10.56 23.02
C LEU A 155 -5.61 9.58 24.07
N ALA A 156 -5.33 9.84 25.35
CA ALA A 156 -5.81 9.02 26.47
C ALA A 156 -7.33 9.00 26.59
N LYS A 157 -7.99 10.06 26.14
CA LYS A 157 -9.44 10.19 26.07
C LYS A 157 -9.83 11.24 25.03
N ALA A 158 -11.03 11.13 24.49
CA ALA A 158 -11.62 12.21 23.71
C ALA A 158 -11.77 13.46 24.62
N PRO A 159 -11.39 14.65 24.16
CA PRO A 159 -11.64 15.87 24.92
C PRO A 159 -13.14 16.14 25.04
N GLU A 160 -13.53 16.79 26.14
CA GLU A 160 -14.90 17.23 26.31
C GLU A 160 -15.18 18.39 25.34
N GLY A 161 -16.27 18.28 24.58
CA GLY A 161 -16.62 19.25 23.55
C GLY A 161 -15.77 19.16 22.28
N LYS A 162 -15.63 20.28 21.57
CA LYS A 162 -14.87 20.38 20.31
C LYS A 162 -13.80 21.46 20.46
N PRO A 163 -12.68 21.17 21.16
CA PRO A 163 -11.62 22.16 21.30
C PRO A 163 -11.10 22.54 19.92
N LYS A 164 -10.92 23.85 19.70
CA LYS A 164 -10.17 24.33 18.55
C LYS A 164 -8.70 24.16 18.86
N LEU A 165 -8.03 23.33 18.09
CA LEU A 165 -6.58 23.19 18.13
C LEU A 165 -5.98 24.14 17.09
N ASP A 166 -4.74 24.52 17.33
CA ASP A 166 -4.00 25.36 16.39
C ASP A 166 -3.56 24.58 15.15
N SER A 167 -3.05 25.30 14.15
CA SER A 167 -2.35 24.71 13.00
C SER A 167 -3.19 23.74 12.16
N GLY A 168 -4.51 23.87 12.18
CA GLY A 168 -5.42 23.01 11.42
C GLY A 168 -5.57 21.60 11.98
N VAL A 169 -5.12 21.37 13.21
CA VAL A 169 -5.30 20.08 13.90
C VAL A 169 -6.75 19.97 14.36
N GLU A 170 -7.32 18.77 14.26
CA GLU A 170 -8.68 18.47 14.66
C GLU A 170 -8.71 17.23 15.57
N ILE A 171 -9.81 17.06 16.31
CA ILE A 171 -10.06 15.81 17.03
C ILE A 171 -10.77 14.84 16.09
N GLY A 172 -10.28 13.60 16.03
CA GLY A 172 -10.85 12.52 15.23
C GLY A 172 -10.75 11.17 15.93
N ALA A 173 -10.92 10.11 15.14
CA ALA A 173 -10.69 8.73 15.54
C ALA A 173 -9.64 8.09 14.63
N SER A 174 -8.78 7.25 15.19
CA SER A 174 -7.86 6.43 14.40
C SER A 174 -8.63 5.40 13.55
N PRO A 175 -8.02 4.91 12.45
CA PRO A 175 -8.50 3.71 11.77
C PRO A 175 -8.68 2.53 12.75
N ALA A 176 -9.63 1.66 12.43
CA ALA A 176 -10.02 0.54 13.28
C ALA A 176 -10.50 -0.67 12.46
N GLY A 177 -10.45 -1.84 13.10
CA GLY A 177 -10.84 -3.13 12.54
C GLY A 177 -9.65 -4.07 12.35
N LYS A 178 -9.89 -5.14 11.60
CA LYS A 178 -8.88 -6.17 11.31
C LYS A 178 -7.78 -5.62 10.42
N ALA A 179 -6.54 -5.88 10.80
CA ALA A 179 -5.36 -5.48 10.06
C ALA A 179 -4.28 -6.56 10.13
N LEU A 180 -3.34 -6.47 9.19
CA LEU A 180 -2.04 -7.12 9.31
C LEU A 180 -1.01 -6.09 9.74
N LYS A 181 -0.19 -6.44 10.72
CA LYS A 181 0.97 -5.66 11.15
C LYS A 181 2.24 -6.23 10.54
N PHE A 182 3.03 -5.34 9.97
CA PHE A 182 4.35 -5.57 9.43
C PHE A 182 5.36 -4.66 10.11
N GLN A 183 6.64 -4.97 9.99
CA GLN A 183 7.71 -4.24 10.67
C GLN A 183 8.74 -3.80 9.65
N HIS A 184 9.06 -2.51 9.67
CA HIS A 184 10.23 -1.95 9.02
C HIS A 184 11.26 -1.59 10.09
N ARG A 185 12.48 -2.09 9.94
CA ARG A 185 13.60 -1.89 10.86
C ARG A 185 14.82 -1.50 10.05
N GLY A 186 15.20 -0.23 10.11
CA GLY A 186 16.25 0.33 9.29
C GLY A 186 15.87 1.68 8.69
N PRO A 187 16.70 2.20 7.77
CA PRO A 187 16.54 3.52 7.18
C PRO A 187 15.21 3.71 6.47
N TYR A 188 14.58 4.87 6.65
CA TYR A 188 13.36 5.24 5.92
C TYR A 188 13.57 5.18 4.39
N ALA A 189 14.80 5.42 3.91
CA ALA A 189 15.13 5.31 2.49
C ALA A 189 14.82 3.92 1.89
N GLU A 190 14.80 2.87 2.72
CA GLU A 190 14.53 1.49 2.31
C GLU A 190 13.08 1.05 2.59
N ILE A 191 12.21 1.96 3.04
CA ILE A 191 10.83 1.61 3.38
C ILE A 191 10.03 1.18 2.15
N ASP A 192 10.36 1.69 0.96
CA ASP A 192 9.74 1.30 -0.31
C ASP A 192 9.88 -0.21 -0.56
N SER A 193 11.07 -0.76 -0.30
CA SER A 193 11.33 -2.20 -0.39
C SER A 193 10.44 -3.01 0.57
N THR A 194 10.09 -2.44 1.73
CA THR A 194 9.16 -3.07 2.67
C THR A 194 7.73 -3.06 2.13
N TYR A 195 7.29 -1.98 1.50
CA TYR A 195 5.98 -1.89 0.86
C TYR A 195 5.83 -2.87 -0.32
N GLU A 196 6.87 -3.03 -1.13
CA GLU A 196 6.91 -4.02 -2.20
C GLU A 196 6.73 -5.44 -1.63
N ALA A 197 7.47 -5.78 -0.58
CA ALA A 197 7.37 -7.08 0.08
C ALA A 197 5.99 -7.32 0.71
N ILE A 198 5.39 -6.31 1.36
CA ILE A 198 4.03 -6.39 1.91
C ILE A 198 3.02 -6.65 0.79
N THR A 199 3.13 -5.95 -0.34
CA THR A 199 2.19 -6.11 -1.46
C THR A 199 2.28 -7.50 -2.07
N ALA A 200 3.50 -8.01 -2.28
CA ALA A 200 3.73 -9.38 -2.73
C ALA A 200 3.14 -10.42 -1.75
N PHE A 201 3.34 -10.21 -0.44
CA PHE A 201 2.75 -11.07 0.59
C PHE A 201 1.22 -11.09 0.53
N LEU A 202 0.59 -9.93 0.38
CA LEU A 202 -0.88 -9.81 0.31
C LEU A 202 -1.45 -10.51 -0.93
N ASP A 203 -0.77 -10.38 -2.08
CA ASP A 203 -1.13 -11.04 -3.33
C ASP A 203 -1.01 -12.57 -3.23
N GLU A 204 0.13 -13.07 -2.71
CA GLU A 204 0.35 -14.50 -2.50
C GLU A 204 -0.73 -15.12 -1.59
N LYS A 205 -1.17 -14.38 -0.56
CA LYS A 205 -2.21 -14.83 0.36
C LYS A 205 -3.64 -14.56 -0.14
N GLY A 206 -3.82 -13.87 -1.26
CA GLY A 206 -5.13 -13.52 -1.81
C GLY A 206 -5.97 -12.67 -0.85
N LEU A 207 -5.35 -11.75 -0.12
CA LEU A 207 -6.00 -10.94 0.91
C LEU A 207 -6.54 -9.62 0.36
N ASP A 208 -7.83 -9.39 0.56
CA ASP A 208 -8.50 -8.13 0.23
C ASP A 208 -8.27 -7.06 1.30
N THR A 209 -7.67 -5.93 0.91
CA THR A 209 -7.40 -4.81 1.81
C THR A 209 -8.29 -3.60 1.49
N LYS A 210 -8.37 -2.68 2.45
CA LYS A 210 -9.03 -1.38 2.30
C LYS A 210 -8.15 -0.36 1.57
N ASN A 211 -6.97 -0.77 1.10
CA ASN A 211 -5.95 0.12 0.52
C ASN A 211 -5.57 1.28 1.48
N LEU A 212 -5.65 1.03 2.79
CA LEU A 212 -5.31 1.99 3.83
C LEU A 212 -4.08 1.47 4.58
N PHE A 213 -2.95 2.13 4.36
CA PHE A 213 -1.70 1.88 5.05
C PHE A 213 -1.55 2.89 6.19
N VAL A 214 -1.20 2.38 7.37
CA VAL A 214 -0.94 3.21 8.55
C VAL A 214 0.44 2.88 9.08
N GLU A 215 1.31 3.88 9.14
CA GLU A 215 2.61 3.79 9.79
C GLU A 215 2.49 4.25 11.25
N GLU A 216 3.05 3.48 12.18
CA GLU A 216 3.30 3.87 13.56
C GLU A 216 4.80 4.00 13.77
N TYR A 217 5.23 5.18 14.20
CA TYR A 217 6.65 5.47 14.39
C TYR A 217 7.06 5.20 15.84
N LEU A 218 7.84 4.15 16.05
CA LEU A 218 8.28 3.72 17.38
C LEU A 218 9.46 4.57 17.86
N THR A 219 10.25 5.08 16.91
CA THR A 219 11.31 6.07 17.09
C THR A 219 10.95 7.38 16.39
N ASP A 220 11.66 8.47 16.73
CA ASP A 220 11.36 9.79 16.16
C ASP A 220 11.83 9.90 14.71
N LEU A 221 11.03 10.56 13.86
CA LEU A 221 11.37 10.83 12.45
C LEU A 221 12.45 11.91 12.35
N GLN A 222 13.72 11.50 12.26
CA GLN A 222 14.86 12.42 12.16
C GLN A 222 15.39 12.55 10.73
N THR A 223 16.15 11.56 10.27
CA THR A 223 16.85 11.57 8.97
C THR A 223 16.58 10.28 8.21
N SER A 224 16.64 10.32 6.87
CA SER A 224 16.33 9.16 6.03
C SER A 224 17.29 7.99 6.19
N ASP A 225 18.54 8.29 6.54
CA ASP A 225 19.62 7.32 6.70
C ASP A 225 19.76 6.83 8.16
N ASP A 226 18.76 7.07 9.01
CA ASP A 226 18.78 6.59 10.39
C ASP A 226 18.50 5.08 10.44
N ASP A 227 19.56 4.29 10.60
CA ASP A 227 19.49 2.83 10.77
C ASP A 227 18.69 2.40 12.01
N GLY A 228 18.47 3.31 12.97
CA GLY A 228 17.70 3.07 14.19
C GLY A 228 16.20 3.31 14.03
N LEU A 229 15.71 3.63 12.83
CA LEU A 229 14.30 3.85 12.61
C LEU A 229 13.50 2.55 12.73
N GLU A 230 12.44 2.60 13.53
CA GLU A 230 11.50 1.50 13.73
C GLU A 230 10.09 1.96 13.39
N VAL A 231 9.49 1.33 12.37
CA VAL A 231 8.12 1.61 11.93
C VAL A 231 7.31 0.32 11.94
N ASP A 232 6.14 0.35 12.56
CA ASP A 232 5.15 -0.72 12.40
C ASP A 232 4.14 -0.26 11.34
N ILE A 233 3.95 -1.07 10.30
CA ILE A 233 3.06 -0.78 9.16
C ILE A 233 1.81 -1.65 9.29
N TYR A 234 0.65 -1.01 9.36
CA TYR A 234 -0.64 -1.68 9.44
C TYR A 234 -1.38 -1.59 8.10
N VAL A 235 -1.85 -2.73 7.62
CA VAL A 235 -2.69 -2.83 6.42
C VAL A 235 -4.07 -3.33 6.83
N PHE A 236 -5.08 -2.48 6.69
CA PHE A 236 -6.44 -2.84 7.09
C PHE A 236 -7.13 -3.73 6.06
N LEU A 237 -7.74 -4.81 6.54
CA LEU A 237 -8.48 -5.79 5.75
C LEU A 237 -9.92 -5.32 5.51
N LYS A 238 -10.55 -5.78 4.42
CA LYS A 238 -11.96 -5.50 4.11
C LYS A 238 -12.91 -6.23 5.07
#